data_AF-A0A2M4ASH1-F1
#
_entry.id   AF-A0A2M4ASH1-F1
#
_cell.length_a   1.000
_cell.length_b   1.000
_cell.length_c   1.000
_cell.angle_alpha   90.00
_cell.angle_beta   90.00
_cell.angle_gamma   90.00
#
_symmetry.space_group_name_H-M   'P 1'
#
loop_
_entity.id
_entity.type
_entity.pdbx_description
1 polymer ?
#
loop_
_entity_poly.entity_id
_entity_poly.type
_entity_poly.pdbx_seq_one_letter_code
_entity_poly.pdbx_strand_id
1 'polypeptide(L)'
;MMASLQSTFLVSLVLLAVFIHKGDAIRCFECNSAEDSTCTHDNPPETMSVDCNDHKDGNKYTFCRKIVQIIEFPVNNLPPDNRVIRGCGWDESSYKGRCYQRSGFGGRQEVCACYDDNCNGASSLSVTLGVVLFGAIAFLIRA
;
A
#
# COMPACT_ATOMS: atom_id res chain seq x y z
N MET A 1 26.44 24.83 -31.94
CA MET A 1 25.85 23.52 -32.30
C MET A 1 26.24 22.41 -31.32
N MET A 2 27.53 22.20 -31.00
CA MET A 2 27.94 21.13 -30.06
C MET A 2 27.36 21.27 -28.63
N ALA A 3 27.29 22.48 -28.08
CA ALA A 3 26.70 22.74 -26.75
C ALA A 3 25.19 22.43 -26.69
N SER A 4 24.46 22.67 -27.79
CA SER A 4 23.04 22.34 -27.89
C SER A 4 22.80 20.83 -27.95
N LEU A 5 23.70 20.09 -28.62
CA LEU A 5 23.62 18.63 -28.75
C LEU A 5 23.98 17.93 -27.42
N GLN A 6 24.96 18.46 -26.67
CA GLN A 6 25.26 18.00 -25.31
C GLN A 6 24.11 18.26 -24.35
N SER A 7 23.48 19.44 -24.43
CA SER A 7 22.33 19.78 -23.58
C SER A 7 21.13 18.85 -23.82
N THR A 8 20.80 18.54 -25.08
CA THR A 8 19.73 17.58 -25.40
C THR A 8 20.03 16.16 -24.90
N PHE A 9 21.30 15.72 -24.97
CA PHE A 9 21.70 14.39 -24.52
C PHE A 9 21.60 14.24 -23.00
N LEU A 10 21.99 15.29 -22.25
CA LEU A 10 21.86 15.33 -20.80
C LEU A 10 20.39 15.35 -20.35
N VAL A 11 19.53 16.11 -21.04
CA VAL A 11 18.09 16.12 -20.75
C VAL A 11 17.47 14.74 -21.00
N SER A 12 17.81 14.06 -22.10
CA SER A 12 17.34 12.69 -22.37
C SER A 12 17.82 11.68 -21.33
N LEU A 13 19.07 11.78 -20.85
CA LEU A 13 19.60 10.93 -19.79
C LEU A 13 18.88 11.15 -18.46
N VAL A 14 18.58 12.40 -18.10
CA VAL A 14 17.82 12.73 -16.89
C VAL A 14 16.39 12.21 -17.00
N LEU A 15 15.73 12.38 -18.16
CA LEU A 15 14.40 11.82 -18.38
C LEU A 15 14.40 10.30 -18.27
N LEU A 16 15.35 9.60 -18.92
CA LEU A 16 15.50 8.15 -18.80
C LEU A 16 15.72 7.71 -17.34
N ALA A 17 16.57 8.40 -16.59
CA ALA A 17 16.81 8.10 -15.18
C ALA A 17 15.56 8.30 -14.30
N VAL A 18 14.70 9.27 -14.65
CA VAL A 18 13.42 9.51 -13.94
C VAL A 18 12.37 8.44 -14.27
N PHE A 19 12.38 7.86 -15.47
CA PHE A 19 11.40 6.84 -15.89
C PHE A 19 11.84 5.39 -15.65
N ILE A 20 13.08 5.14 -15.22
CA ILE A 20 13.51 3.81 -14.76
C ILE A 20 12.91 3.57 -13.37
N HIS A 21 11.74 2.92 -13.34
CA HIS A 21 11.23 2.32 -12.11
C HIS A 21 11.80 0.91 -11.98
N LYS A 22 12.53 0.63 -10.88
CA LYS A 22 12.78 -0.76 -10.46
C LYS A 22 11.44 -1.35 -10.02
N GLY A 23 11.08 -2.51 -10.57
CA GLY A 23 9.94 -3.28 -10.09
C GLY A 23 10.35 -4.09 -8.87
N ASP A 24 10.35 -3.46 -7.69
CA ASP A 24 10.44 -4.20 -6.43
C ASP A 24 9.09 -4.85 -6.14
N ALA A 25 9.12 -6.01 -5.48
CA ALA A 25 7.90 -6.65 -5.00
C ALA A 25 7.26 -5.81 -3.90
N ILE A 26 5.92 -5.78 -3.89
CA ILE A 26 5.19 -4.98 -2.90
C ILE A 26 5.42 -5.54 -1.48
N ARG A 27 5.62 -4.64 -0.53
CA ARG A 27 5.68 -4.96 0.90
C ARG A 27 4.36 -4.65 1.57
N CYS A 28 3.92 -5.51 2.48
CA CYS A 28 2.66 -5.33 3.19
C CYS A 28 2.79 -5.72 4.67
N PHE A 29 1.95 -5.14 5.52
CA PHE A 29 1.78 -5.68 6.87
C PHE A 29 1.00 -7.00 6.81
N GLU A 30 1.49 -8.03 7.50
CA GLU A 30 0.79 -9.29 7.74
C GLU A 30 0.57 -9.50 9.23
N CYS A 31 -0.69 -9.43 9.65
CA CYS A 31 -1.04 -9.56 11.06
C CYS A 31 -2.53 -9.87 11.25
N ASN A 32 -2.85 -10.38 12.44
CA ASN A 32 -4.20 -10.65 12.90
C ASN A 32 -4.36 -10.11 14.32
N SER A 33 -5.31 -9.19 14.54
CA SER A 33 -5.49 -8.55 15.85
C SER A 33 -5.98 -9.47 16.96
N ALA A 34 -6.45 -10.68 16.62
CA ALA A 34 -6.77 -11.70 17.61
C ALA A 34 -5.53 -12.40 18.18
N GLU A 35 -4.40 -12.37 17.46
CA GLU A 35 -3.13 -12.95 17.88
C GLU A 35 -2.22 -11.88 18.48
N ASP A 36 -2.17 -10.70 17.86
CA ASP A 36 -1.42 -9.55 18.35
C ASP A 36 -2.22 -8.25 18.20
N SER A 37 -2.61 -7.68 19.35
CA SER A 37 -3.38 -6.44 19.43
C SER A 37 -2.74 -5.24 18.71
N THR A 38 -1.41 -5.22 18.53
CA THR A 38 -0.71 -4.14 17.83
C THR A 38 -1.06 -4.07 16.33
N CYS A 39 -1.66 -5.13 15.78
CA CYS A 39 -2.23 -5.12 14.42
C CYS A 39 -3.39 -4.11 14.25
N THR A 40 -4.01 -3.68 15.36
CA THR A 40 -5.06 -2.63 15.35
C THR A 40 -4.48 -1.22 15.17
N HIS A 41 -3.19 -1.02 15.42
CA HIS A 41 -2.55 0.29 15.28
C HIS A 41 -2.63 0.78 13.84
N ASP A 42 -2.85 2.08 13.67
CA ASP A 42 -2.79 2.72 12.36
C ASP A 42 -1.47 2.43 11.66
N ASN A 43 -0.36 2.50 12.40
CA ASN A 43 0.96 2.05 11.98
C ASN A 43 1.39 0.81 12.80
N PRO A 44 1.20 -0.41 12.28
CA PRO A 44 1.70 -1.62 12.93
C PRO A 44 3.23 -1.60 13.09
N PRO A 45 3.78 -2.40 14.00
CA PRO A 45 5.22 -2.59 14.10
C PRO A 45 5.84 -3.04 12.77
N GLU A 46 7.01 -2.49 12.42
CA GLU A 46 7.73 -2.85 11.19
C GLU A 46 8.09 -4.33 11.11
N THR A 47 8.18 -5.01 12.26
CA THR A 47 8.38 -6.47 12.33
C THR A 47 7.25 -7.28 11.70
N MET A 48 6.09 -6.66 11.44
CA MET A 48 4.96 -7.25 10.72
C MET A 48 4.99 -6.95 9.21
N SER A 49 5.92 -6.13 8.72
CA SER A 49 6.09 -5.85 7.29
C SER A 49 6.87 -6.97 6.63
N VAL A 50 6.28 -7.60 5.62
CA VAL A 50 6.90 -8.68 4.85
C VAL A 50 7.03 -8.30 3.38
N ASP A 51 7.98 -8.93 2.69
CA ASP A 51 8.02 -8.90 1.23
C ASP A 51 7.00 -9.92 0.69
N CYS A 52 6.00 -9.48 -0.08
CA CYS A 52 4.96 -10.40 -0.57
C CYS A 52 5.51 -11.46 -1.54
N ASN A 53 6.71 -11.27 -2.09
CA ASN A 53 7.35 -12.24 -2.96
C ASN A 53 8.00 -13.41 -2.18
N ASP A 54 8.18 -13.28 -0.87
CA ASP A 54 8.68 -14.36 -0.01
C ASP A 54 7.65 -15.49 0.18
N HIS A 55 6.38 -15.21 -0.15
CA HIS A 55 5.33 -16.21 -0.14
C HIS A 55 5.47 -17.21 -1.29
N LYS A 56 4.87 -18.38 -1.11
CA LYS A 56 4.70 -19.34 -2.22
C LYS A 56 3.87 -18.69 -3.32
N ASP A 57 4.37 -18.77 -4.56
CA ASP A 57 3.83 -18.06 -5.72
C ASP A 57 3.81 -16.53 -5.52
N GLY A 58 4.86 -16.00 -4.87
CA GLY A 58 5.06 -14.60 -4.51
C GLY A 58 4.71 -13.59 -5.61
N ASN A 59 5.03 -13.94 -6.86
CA ASN A 59 4.74 -13.14 -8.04
C ASN A 59 3.25 -12.89 -8.33
N LYS A 60 2.33 -13.62 -7.67
CA LYS A 60 0.88 -13.40 -7.78
C LYS A 60 0.39 -12.29 -6.87
N TYR A 61 1.11 -11.99 -5.80
CA TYR A 61 0.70 -10.96 -4.84
C TYR A 61 1.08 -9.59 -5.39
N THR A 62 0.09 -8.76 -5.66
CA THR A 62 0.25 -7.49 -6.39
C THR A 62 -0.29 -6.29 -5.63
N PHE A 63 -0.88 -6.49 -4.46
CA PHE A 63 -1.44 -5.42 -3.64
C PHE A 63 -1.49 -5.83 -2.16
N CYS A 64 -1.61 -4.86 -1.27
CA CYS A 64 -1.88 -5.11 0.15
C CYS A 64 -3.38 -5.15 0.41
N ARG A 65 -3.80 -6.06 1.28
CA ARG A 65 -5.19 -6.20 1.74
C ARG A 65 -5.30 -5.83 3.21
N LYS A 66 -6.38 -5.13 3.55
CA LYS A 66 -6.84 -4.88 4.91
C LYS A 66 -8.28 -5.36 5.05
N ILE A 67 -8.57 -6.14 6.07
CA ILE A 67 -9.90 -6.63 6.40
C ILE A 67 -10.24 -6.16 7.81
N VAL A 68 -11.34 -5.43 7.94
CA VAL A 68 -11.93 -5.08 9.23
C VAL A 68 -13.22 -5.87 9.38
N GLN A 69 -13.27 -6.76 10.36
CA GLN A 69 -14.41 -7.61 10.63
C GLN A 69 -15.04 -7.22 11.96
N ILE A 70 -16.34 -7.00 11.95
CA ILE A 70 -17.13 -6.64 13.14
C ILE A 70 -18.25 -7.67 13.27
N ILE A 71 -18.23 -8.45 14.35
CA ILE A 71 -19.30 -9.34 14.77
C ILE A 71 -20.08 -8.61 15.86
N GLU A 72 -21.31 -8.21 15.57
CA GLU A 72 -22.09 -7.33 16.44
C GLU A 72 -22.81 -8.09 17.57
N PHE A 73 -23.12 -9.37 17.34
CA PHE A 73 -23.89 -10.20 18.27
C PHE A 73 -23.23 -11.56 18.46
N PRO A 74 -23.51 -12.27 19.57
CA PRO A 74 -23.00 -13.62 19.76
C PRO A 74 -23.45 -14.56 18.62
N VAL A 75 -22.50 -15.26 18.01
CA VAL A 75 -22.76 -16.26 16.96
C VAL A 75 -22.05 -17.55 17.36
N ASN A 76 -22.74 -18.70 17.28
CA ASN A 76 -22.17 -20.01 17.64
C ASN A 76 -21.53 -20.05 19.05
N ASN A 77 -22.18 -19.40 20.03
CA ASN A 77 -21.69 -19.28 21.42
C ASN A 77 -20.37 -18.49 21.59
N LEU A 78 -19.91 -17.79 20.57
CA LEU A 78 -18.79 -16.85 20.67
C LEU A 78 -19.32 -15.44 20.97
N PRO A 79 -18.62 -14.64 21.79
CA PRO A 79 -19.00 -13.25 22.05
C PRO A 79 -18.82 -12.38 20.79
N PRO A 80 -19.40 -11.17 20.77
CA PRO A 80 -19.06 -10.15 19.78
C PRO A 80 -17.54 -9.94 19.72
N ASP A 81 -17.01 -9.74 18.51
CA ASP A 81 -15.57 -9.60 18.25
C ASP A 81 -15.34 -8.54 17.16
N ASN A 82 -14.24 -7.80 17.28
CA ASN A 82 -13.76 -6.88 16.25
C ASN A 82 -12.32 -7.23 15.90
N ARG A 83 -12.07 -7.49 14.62
CA ARG A 83 -10.80 -8.01 14.14
C ARG A 83 -10.27 -7.23 12.96
N VAL A 84 -9.00 -6.87 13.02
CA VAL A 84 -8.22 -6.34 11.91
C VAL A 84 -7.30 -7.45 11.42
N ILE A 85 -7.38 -7.75 10.12
CA ILE A 85 -6.50 -8.70 9.45
C ILE A 85 -5.84 -7.98 8.28
N ARG A 86 -4.51 -8.09 8.17
CA ARG A 86 -3.71 -7.49 7.11
C ARG A 86 -2.92 -8.58 6.41
N GLY A 87 -2.74 -8.48 5.09
CA GLY A 87 -2.06 -9.51 4.32
C GLY A 87 -1.71 -9.09 2.90
N CYS A 88 -0.84 -9.87 2.25
CA CYS A 88 -0.63 -9.79 0.81
C CYS A 88 -1.87 -10.28 0.02
N GLY A 89 -2.26 -9.54 -1.01
CA GLY A 89 -3.42 -9.82 -1.85
C GLY A 89 -3.05 -10.12 -3.31
N TRP A 90 -3.78 -11.06 -3.92
CA TRP A 90 -3.57 -11.50 -5.32
C TRP A 90 -4.85 -11.53 -6.16
N ASP A 91 -6.01 -11.82 -5.55
CA ASP A 91 -7.30 -11.83 -6.25
C ASP A 91 -8.02 -10.49 -6.10
N GLU A 92 -8.12 -9.79 -7.23
CA GLU A 92 -8.85 -8.53 -7.34
C GLU A 92 -9.93 -8.52 -8.42
N SER A 93 -10.31 -9.71 -8.89
CA SER A 93 -11.26 -9.90 -9.99
C SER A 93 -12.57 -9.14 -9.83
N SER A 94 -13.01 -8.91 -8.60
CA SER A 94 -14.32 -8.35 -8.29
C SER A 94 -14.32 -6.88 -7.83
N TYR A 95 -13.23 -6.36 -7.26
CA TYR A 95 -13.24 -5.06 -6.54
C TYR A 95 -11.91 -4.29 -6.67
N LYS A 96 -11.49 -4.03 -7.91
CA LYS A 96 -10.22 -3.35 -8.24
C LYS A 96 -10.08 -1.97 -7.59
N GLY A 97 -9.07 -1.80 -6.75
CA GLY A 97 -8.68 -0.54 -6.10
C GLY A 97 -9.75 0.07 -5.19
N ARG A 98 -10.73 -0.72 -4.73
CA ARG A 98 -11.84 -0.21 -3.91
C ARG A 98 -12.08 -1.08 -2.69
N CYS A 99 -12.46 -0.42 -1.59
CA CYS A 99 -13.02 -1.11 -0.45
C CYS A 99 -14.43 -1.62 -0.79
N TYR A 100 -14.75 -2.81 -0.34
CA TYR A 100 -16.10 -3.37 -0.44
C TYR A 100 -16.52 -3.99 0.88
N GLN A 101 -17.81 -4.03 1.12
CA GLN A 101 -18.38 -4.60 2.32
C GLN A 101 -19.06 -5.94 2.03
N ARG A 102 -18.90 -6.89 2.95
CA ARG A 102 -19.63 -8.16 2.97
C ARG A 102 -20.36 -8.25 4.30
N SER A 103 -21.66 -8.52 4.26
CA SER A 103 -22.48 -8.73 5.46
C SER A 103 -23.07 -10.13 5.43
N GLY A 104 -23.16 -10.77 6.60
CA GLY A 104 -23.69 -12.13 6.77
C GLY A 104 -24.39 -12.31 8.11
N PHE A 105 -24.74 -13.56 8.46
CA PHE A 105 -25.39 -13.90 9.74
C PHE A 105 -24.53 -13.47 10.95
N GLY A 106 -24.78 -12.26 11.46
CA GLY A 106 -24.22 -11.74 12.71
C GLY A 106 -23.01 -10.82 12.61
N GLY A 107 -22.56 -10.45 11.40
CA GLY A 107 -21.41 -9.55 11.26
C GLY A 107 -21.24 -8.91 9.88
N ARG A 108 -20.39 -7.88 9.86
CA ARG A 108 -19.98 -7.11 8.69
C ARG A 108 -18.46 -7.16 8.54
N GLN A 109 -17.99 -7.23 7.31
CA GLN A 109 -16.59 -7.15 6.94
C GLN A 109 -16.40 -6.03 5.93
N GLU A 110 -15.39 -5.20 6.13
CA GLU A 110 -14.89 -4.27 5.13
C GLU A 110 -13.54 -4.77 4.64
N VAL A 111 -13.41 -4.94 3.32
CA VAL A 111 -12.20 -5.45 2.67
C VAL A 111 -11.69 -4.39 1.72
N CYS A 112 -10.46 -3.93 1.94
CA CYS A 112 -9.79 -2.91 1.14
C CYS A 112 -8.54 -3.48 0.46
N ALA A 113 -8.22 -2.93 -0.71
CA ALA A 113 -6.99 -3.17 -1.46
C ALA A 113 -6.26 -1.85 -1.72
N CYS A 114 -4.94 -1.86 -1.70
CA CYS A 114 -4.07 -0.73 -2.01
C CYS A 114 -2.71 -1.22 -2.54
N TYR A 115 -1.95 -0.38 -3.25
CA TYR A 115 -0.83 -0.83 -4.09
C TYR A 115 0.53 -0.20 -3.76
N ASP A 116 0.59 0.60 -2.69
CA ASP A 116 1.86 1.14 -2.22
C ASP A 116 2.41 0.27 -1.09
N ASP A 117 3.72 0.30 -0.86
CA ASP A 117 4.33 -0.45 0.23
C ASP A 117 3.70 -0.07 1.58
N ASN A 118 3.34 -1.09 2.34
CA ASN A 118 2.73 -1.00 3.67
C ASN A 118 1.46 -0.13 3.71
N CYS A 119 0.78 0.08 2.57
CA CYS A 119 -0.42 0.91 2.47
C CYS A 119 -1.62 0.37 3.24
N ASN A 120 -1.61 -0.93 3.57
CA ASN A 120 -2.61 -1.53 4.45
C ASN A 120 -2.39 -1.17 5.94
N GLY A 121 -1.42 -0.27 6.20
CA GLY A 121 -1.35 0.69 7.29
C GLY A 121 -2.53 1.67 7.38
N ALA A 122 -2.29 2.81 8.00
CA ALA A 122 -3.00 4.05 7.76
C ALA A 122 -2.29 4.82 6.65
N SER A 123 -3.03 5.63 5.91
CA SER A 123 -2.49 6.48 4.85
C SER A 123 -1.42 7.41 5.42
N SER A 124 -0.16 7.16 5.06
CA SER A 124 0.89 8.15 5.23
C SER A 124 0.59 9.31 4.28
N LEU A 125 0.77 10.54 4.75
CA LEU A 125 0.63 11.72 3.91
C LEU A 125 1.76 11.71 2.88
N SER A 126 1.50 11.19 1.69
CA SER A 126 2.49 11.13 0.62
C SER A 126 2.73 12.54 0.07
N VAL A 127 3.84 13.17 0.50
CA VAL A 127 4.29 14.44 -0.07
C VAL A 127 4.83 14.16 -1.46
N THR A 128 4.08 14.54 -2.49
CA THR A 128 4.43 14.24 -3.88
C THR A 128 5.72 14.97 -4.28
N LEU A 129 6.67 14.24 -4.85
CA LEU A 129 7.97 14.75 -5.33
C LEU A 129 7.85 15.99 -6.24
N GLY A 130 6.72 16.10 -6.97
CA GLY A 130 6.40 17.24 -7.83
C GLY A 130 6.31 18.58 -7.09
N VAL A 131 5.87 18.59 -5.83
CA VAL A 131 5.80 19.82 -5.00
C VAL A 131 7.21 20.31 -4.66
N VAL A 132 8.12 19.39 -4.36
CA VAL A 132 9.53 19.70 -4.06
C VAL A 132 10.24 20.20 -5.32
N LEU A 133 10.02 19.55 -6.47
CA LEU A 133 10.59 19.96 -7.75
C LEU A 133 10.09 21.33 -8.22
N PHE A 134 8.78 21.61 -8.10
CA PHE A 134 8.24 22.93 -8.41
C PHE A 134 8.81 24.02 -7.51
N GLY A 135 8.95 23.74 -6.21
CA GLY A 135 9.56 24.65 -5.25
C GLY A 135 11.03 24.95 -5.58
N ALA A 136 11.82 23.92 -5.90
CA ALA A 136 13.23 24.07 -6.26
C ALA A 136 13.41 24.85 -7.57
N ILE A 137 12.58 24.57 -8.59
CA ILE A 137 12.61 25.27 -9.88
C ILE A 137 12.18 26.73 -9.69
N ALA A 138 11.13 27.01 -8.92
CA ALA A 138 10.69 28.38 -8.64
C ALA A 138 11.72 29.20 -7.85
N PHE A 139 12.48 28.57 -6.96
CA PHE A 139 13.57 29.20 -6.21
C PHE A 139 14.76 29.54 -7.13
N LEU A 140 15.10 28.64 -8.05
CA LEU A 140 16.17 28.83 -9.04
C LEU A 140 15.82 29.84 -10.14
N ILE A 141 14.54 30.07 -10.44
CA ILE A 141 14.10 31.09 -11.41
C ILE A 141 14.06 32.50 -10.78
N ARG A 142 14.03 32.60 -9.44
CA ARG A 142 14.03 33.88 -8.70
C ARG A 142 15.40 34.33 -8.19
N ALA A 143 16.41 33.47 -8.26
CA ALA A 143 17.81 33.78 -7.95
C ALA A 143 18.57 34.14 -9.24
#